data_AF-A0A430M5Y5-F1
#
_entry.id   AF-A0A430M5Y5-F1
#
_cell.length_a   1.000
_cell.length_b   1.000
_cell.length_c   1.000
_cell.angle_alpha   90.00
_cell.angle_beta   90.00
_cell.angle_gamma   90.00
#
_symmetry.space_group_name_H-M   'P 1'
#
loop_
_entity.id
_entity.type
_entity.pdbx_description
1 polymer ?
#
loop_
_entity_poly.entity_id
_entity_poly.type
_entity_poly.pdbx_seq_one_letter_code
_entity_poly.pdbx_strand_id
1 'polypeptide(L)'
;MVNVIGILGAVASVFTILDSIFNNVPKGRNSIVSIRAALDKKDGSGTMGGRIGLIRTWNNNRDKLGEASNRKIGTGDLIEVQVSQKNGQQATYVSLHASNDAVCIAYVVITWVGGERYAWLGDFGRVCGLPWYPSNVYVDNGKHQPTCTWIDGDGTNGLFAKSISIHFPTFAHEPNKPYSKDPKSYCGIQGLLGYQDLEMRRPVPVPNNRKRVIGPQRRSASDTRVVVTKEAGYNTTDLCTSETSWGPDFVSLDEGLYCDMDSRELLSVCQEDKDVVPCFDAETMKIEYGDKVERDVIPQQKEFTEIIQW
;
A
#
# COMPACT_ATOMS: atom_id res chain seq x y z
N MET A 1 9.26 20.03 13.04
CA MET A 1 8.08 20.51 12.29
C MET A 1 8.14 19.81 10.93
N VAL A 2 7.52 18.64 10.80
CA VAL A 2 7.63 17.81 9.59
C VAL A 2 6.63 18.33 8.57
N ASN A 3 7.16 18.91 7.49
CA ASN A 3 6.36 19.40 6.38
C ASN A 3 5.75 18.20 5.63
N VAL A 4 4.44 17.98 5.81
CA VAL A 4 3.62 17.03 5.04
C VAL A 4 3.41 17.61 3.63
N ILE A 5 4.47 17.67 2.82
CA ILE A 5 4.41 18.20 1.45
C ILE A 5 4.10 17.09 0.42
N GLY A 6 4.40 15.82 0.73
CA GLY A 6 4.26 14.72 -0.24
C GLY A 6 2.81 14.26 -0.53
N ILE A 7 1.89 14.33 0.44
CA ILE A 7 0.54 13.75 0.26
C ILE A 7 -0.34 14.64 -0.64
N LEU A 8 -0.13 15.96 -0.63
CA LEU A 8 -0.97 16.90 -1.39
C LEU A 8 -0.70 16.87 -2.90
N GLY A 9 0.51 16.47 -3.32
CA GLY A 9 0.86 16.30 -4.74
C GLY A 9 0.25 15.04 -5.36
N ALA A 10 0.21 13.94 -4.60
CA ALA A 10 -0.29 12.63 -5.05
C ALA A 10 -1.80 12.59 -5.34
N VAL A 11 -2.56 13.61 -4.94
CA VAL A 11 -4.00 13.65 -5.21
C VAL A 11 -4.27 14.16 -6.64
N ALA A 12 -3.50 15.15 -7.13
CA ALA A 12 -3.62 15.69 -8.48
C ALA A 12 -3.36 14.65 -9.60
N SER A 13 -2.66 13.56 -9.28
CA SER A 13 -2.20 12.55 -10.23
C SER A 13 -3.20 11.42 -10.53
N VAL A 14 -4.32 11.35 -9.81
CA VAL A 14 -5.33 10.28 -10.01
C VAL A 14 -5.92 10.32 -11.42
N PHE A 15 -5.96 11.49 -12.08
CA PHE A 15 -6.52 11.68 -13.43
C PHE A 15 -5.62 11.17 -14.54
N THR A 16 -4.30 11.38 -14.46
CA THR A 16 -3.35 10.95 -15.49
C THR A 16 -3.19 9.43 -15.55
N ILE A 17 -3.43 8.74 -14.43
CA ILE A 17 -3.53 7.27 -14.37
C ILE A 17 -4.67 6.77 -15.26
N LEU A 18 -5.80 7.48 -15.25
CA LEU A 18 -6.99 7.09 -16.00
C LEU A 18 -6.76 7.20 -17.52
N ASP A 19 -6.05 8.23 -17.96
CA ASP A 19 -5.76 8.47 -19.38
C ASP A 19 -4.62 7.58 -19.91
N SER A 20 -3.61 7.27 -19.09
CA SER A 20 -2.43 6.50 -19.52
C SER A 20 -2.66 5.00 -19.65
N ILE A 21 -3.53 4.41 -18.82
CA ILE A 21 -3.67 2.94 -18.74
C ILE A 21 -4.77 2.39 -19.68
N PHE A 22 -5.82 3.16 -19.97
CA PHE A 22 -7.02 2.61 -20.62
C PHE A 22 -7.47 3.43 -21.83
N ASN A 23 -7.05 3.08 -23.05
CA ASN A 23 -7.42 3.82 -24.27
C ASN A 23 -8.75 3.38 -24.92
N ASN A 24 -9.28 2.19 -24.58
CA ASN A 24 -10.51 1.64 -25.16
C ASN A 24 -11.48 1.16 -24.08
N VAL A 25 -12.69 1.72 -24.03
CA VAL A 25 -13.73 1.32 -23.06
C VAL A 25 -14.80 0.48 -23.74
N PRO A 26 -15.02 -0.77 -23.32
CA PRO A 26 -16.23 -1.50 -23.67
C PRO A 26 -17.44 -0.82 -23.04
N LYS A 27 -18.34 -0.26 -23.87
CA LYS A 27 -19.66 0.18 -23.40
C LYS A 27 -20.54 -1.05 -23.17
N GLY A 28 -21.17 -1.16 -22.00
CA GLY A 28 -21.98 -2.33 -21.67
C GLY A 28 -22.60 -2.30 -20.27
N ARG A 29 -23.20 -3.41 -19.86
CA ARG A 29 -23.83 -3.57 -18.53
C ARG A 29 -22.83 -3.94 -17.43
N ASN A 30 -21.54 -3.97 -17.74
CA ASN A 30 -20.47 -4.36 -16.82
C ASN A 30 -19.69 -3.12 -16.39
N SER A 31 -19.26 -3.11 -15.12
CA SER A 31 -18.14 -2.26 -14.69
C SER A 31 -16.86 -3.07 -14.73
N ILE A 32 -15.74 -2.41 -15.01
CA ILE A 32 -14.41 -3.02 -14.97
C ILE A 32 -13.72 -2.53 -13.71
N VAL A 33 -13.33 -3.45 -12.84
CA VAL A 33 -12.51 -3.17 -11.65
C VAL A 33 -11.09 -3.63 -11.96
N SER A 34 -10.18 -2.69 -12.11
CA SER A 34 -8.77 -2.96 -12.39
C SER A 34 -7.95 -2.80 -11.12
N ILE A 35 -7.17 -3.82 -10.75
CA ILE A 35 -6.45 -3.88 -9.47
C ILE A 35 -4.97 -4.13 -9.78
N ARG A 36 -4.10 -3.25 -9.28
CA ARG A 36 -2.66 -3.37 -9.41
C ARG A 36 -2.03 -3.78 -8.09
N ALA A 37 -1.28 -4.89 -8.09
CA ALA A 37 -0.42 -5.23 -6.96
C ALA A 37 0.89 -4.45 -7.00
N ALA A 38 1.49 -4.25 -5.83
CA ALA A 38 2.84 -3.70 -5.72
C ALA A 38 3.89 -4.64 -6.33
N LEU A 39 5.05 -4.07 -6.67
CA LEU A 39 6.14 -4.71 -7.38
C LEU A 39 7.36 -4.81 -6.49
N ASP A 40 7.65 -5.97 -5.90
CA ASP A 40 8.92 -6.16 -5.20
C ASP A 40 10.04 -6.70 -6.11
N LYS A 41 9.76 -7.41 -7.21
CA LYS A 41 10.81 -7.95 -8.10
C LYS A 41 10.53 -7.75 -9.58
N LYS A 42 11.57 -7.48 -10.36
CA LYS A 42 11.50 -7.25 -11.82
C LYS A 42 11.02 -8.46 -12.63
N ASP A 43 11.23 -9.67 -12.12
CA ASP A 43 10.85 -10.93 -12.78
C ASP A 43 9.43 -11.42 -12.40
N GLY A 44 8.73 -10.71 -11.52
CA GLY A 44 7.40 -11.09 -11.03
C GLY A 44 7.38 -12.19 -9.97
N SER A 45 8.53 -12.71 -9.53
CA SER A 45 8.65 -13.77 -8.50
C SER A 45 8.53 -13.24 -7.05
N GLY A 46 8.11 -11.98 -6.90
CA GLY A 46 7.99 -11.32 -5.61
C GLY A 46 6.76 -11.76 -4.80
N THR A 47 6.62 -11.26 -3.57
CA THR A 47 5.58 -11.64 -2.62
C THR A 47 4.52 -10.56 -2.39
N MET A 48 4.53 -9.48 -3.18
CA MET A 48 3.55 -8.40 -3.03
C MET A 48 2.23 -8.65 -3.77
N GLY A 49 2.22 -9.61 -4.68
CA GLY A 49 1.01 -10.23 -5.22
C GLY A 49 0.27 -11.07 -4.17
N GLY A 50 -0.84 -11.69 -4.57
CA GLY A 50 -1.64 -12.56 -3.71
C GLY A 50 -2.96 -12.92 -4.37
N ARG A 51 -4.04 -12.97 -3.58
CA ARG A 51 -5.38 -13.29 -4.11
C ARG A 51 -6.51 -12.51 -3.43
N ILE A 52 -7.33 -11.90 -4.27
CA ILE A 52 -8.63 -11.32 -3.90
C ILE A 52 -9.68 -12.44 -3.93
N GLY A 53 -10.21 -12.77 -2.76
CA GLY A 53 -11.25 -13.80 -2.61
C GLY A 53 -12.59 -13.36 -3.19
N LEU A 54 -12.95 -12.09 -3.03
CA LEU A 54 -14.22 -11.55 -3.52
C LEU A 54 -14.13 -10.06 -3.83
N ILE A 55 -14.76 -9.67 -4.93
CA ILE A 55 -14.96 -8.30 -5.39
C ILE A 55 -16.46 -8.07 -5.45
N ARG A 56 -16.99 -7.06 -4.74
CA ARG A 56 -18.41 -6.66 -4.85
C ARG A 56 -18.51 -5.20 -5.25
N THR A 57 -19.53 -4.91 -6.04
CA THR A 57 -19.90 -3.58 -6.51
C THR A 57 -21.25 -3.17 -5.91
N TRP A 58 -21.36 -1.90 -5.53
CA TRP A 58 -22.57 -1.36 -4.91
C TRP A 58 -22.91 0.01 -5.51
N ASN A 59 -24.21 0.33 -5.54
CA ASN A 59 -24.67 1.68 -5.91
C ASN A 59 -24.53 2.65 -4.72
N ASN A 60 -24.93 3.91 -4.93
CA ASN A 60 -24.84 4.94 -3.91
C ASN A 60 -25.77 4.71 -2.70
N ASN A 61 -26.84 3.93 -2.89
CA ASN A 61 -27.77 3.53 -1.83
C ASN A 61 -27.29 2.31 -1.03
N ARG A 62 -26.08 1.79 -1.32
CA ARG A 62 -25.52 0.56 -0.73
C ARG A 62 -26.26 -0.72 -1.12
N ASP A 63 -26.95 -0.72 -2.26
CA ASP A 63 -27.50 -1.94 -2.84
C ASP A 63 -26.44 -2.69 -3.65
N LYS A 64 -26.36 -4.02 -3.46
CA LYS A 64 -25.41 -4.86 -4.21
C LYS A 64 -25.80 -4.92 -5.68
N LEU A 65 -24.88 -4.50 -6.55
CA LEU A 65 -25.08 -4.54 -8.00
C LEU A 65 -24.53 -5.82 -8.63
N GLY A 66 -23.35 -6.26 -8.21
CA GLY A 66 -22.67 -7.42 -8.79
C GLY A 66 -21.47 -7.86 -7.98
N GLU A 67 -20.98 -9.06 -8.28
CA GLU A 67 -19.80 -9.61 -7.64
C GLU A 67 -19.00 -10.53 -8.56
N ALA A 68 -17.71 -10.68 -8.27
CA ALA A 68 -16.79 -11.60 -8.91
C ALA A 68 -15.88 -12.20 -7.83
N SER A 69 -15.65 -13.51 -7.88
CA SER A 69 -14.91 -14.22 -6.84
C SER A 69 -13.59 -14.77 -7.38
N ASN A 70 -12.62 -14.90 -6.48
CA ASN A 70 -11.34 -15.58 -6.67
C ASN A 70 -10.52 -15.06 -7.85
N ARG A 71 -9.63 -14.10 -7.57
CA ARG A 71 -8.68 -13.54 -8.53
C ARG A 71 -7.29 -13.58 -7.94
N LYS A 72 -6.40 -14.38 -8.53
CA LYS A 72 -4.97 -14.32 -8.24
C LYS A 72 -4.37 -13.13 -8.97
N ILE A 73 -3.45 -12.45 -8.29
CA ILE A 73 -2.73 -11.28 -8.79
C ILE A 73 -1.25 -11.56 -8.53
N GLY A 74 -0.42 -11.63 -9.57
CA GLY A 74 1.01 -11.71 -9.39
C GLY A 74 1.57 -10.37 -8.88
N THR A 75 2.82 -10.40 -8.42
CA THR A 75 3.54 -9.20 -8.05
C THR A 75 3.67 -8.25 -9.25
N GLY A 76 3.32 -6.98 -9.07
CA GLY A 76 3.31 -5.97 -10.13
C GLY A 76 2.21 -6.13 -11.18
N ASP A 77 1.41 -7.21 -11.13
CA ASP A 77 0.37 -7.47 -12.12
C ASP A 77 -0.78 -6.44 -12.01
N LEU A 78 -1.36 -6.14 -13.18
CA LEU A 78 -2.66 -5.49 -13.28
C LEU A 78 -3.68 -6.54 -13.72
N ILE A 79 -4.69 -6.80 -12.89
CA ILE A 79 -5.84 -7.60 -13.30
C ILE A 79 -7.02 -6.70 -13.62
N GLU A 80 -7.82 -7.10 -14.61
CA GLU A 80 -9.07 -6.43 -14.97
C GLU A 80 -10.23 -7.39 -14.75
N VAL A 81 -11.19 -6.98 -13.92
CA VAL A 81 -12.33 -7.82 -13.56
C VAL A 81 -13.62 -7.18 -14.02
N GLN A 82 -14.27 -7.83 -14.99
CA GLN A 82 -15.61 -7.44 -15.39
C GLN A 82 -16.62 -7.90 -14.33
N VAL A 83 -17.40 -6.96 -13.82
CA VAL A 83 -18.48 -7.21 -12.85
C VAL A 83 -19.79 -6.75 -13.48
N SER A 84 -20.70 -7.70 -13.70
CA SER A 84 -22.03 -7.40 -14.24
C SER A 84 -22.84 -6.57 -13.24
N GLN A 85 -23.39 -5.45 -13.71
CA GLN A 85 -24.17 -4.53 -12.88
C GLN A 85 -25.66 -4.76 -13.10
N LYS A 86 -26.38 -5.08 -12.03
CA LYS A 86 -27.85 -5.11 -12.06
C LYS A 86 -28.39 -3.79 -12.62
N ASN A 87 -29.21 -3.89 -13.66
CA ASN A 87 -29.90 -2.76 -14.30
C ASN A 87 -28.97 -1.66 -14.86
N GLY A 88 -27.68 -1.93 -15.07
CA GLY A 88 -26.75 -0.95 -15.65
C GLY A 88 -26.52 0.29 -14.77
N GLN A 89 -26.66 0.15 -13.45
CA GLN A 89 -26.38 1.26 -12.52
C GLN A 89 -24.88 1.47 -12.32
N GLN A 90 -24.50 2.68 -11.91
CA GLN A 90 -23.13 3.04 -11.54
C GLN A 90 -22.72 2.36 -10.22
N ALA A 91 -21.58 1.69 -10.25
CA ALA A 91 -20.97 1.05 -9.09
C ALA A 91 -20.12 2.06 -8.30
N THR A 92 -20.76 2.93 -7.53
CA THR A 92 -20.06 3.99 -6.78
C THR A 92 -19.14 3.45 -5.68
N TYR A 93 -19.40 2.23 -5.19
CA TYR A 93 -18.51 1.52 -4.27
C TYR A 93 -18.00 0.21 -4.84
N VAL A 94 -16.73 -0.09 -4.54
CA VAL A 94 -16.19 -1.45 -4.62
C VAL A 94 -15.74 -1.89 -3.23
N SER A 95 -16.03 -3.13 -2.88
CA SER A 95 -15.38 -3.79 -1.75
C SER A 95 -14.49 -4.93 -2.24
N LEU A 96 -13.24 -4.94 -1.77
CA LEU A 96 -12.26 -5.99 -2.02
C LEU A 96 -12.10 -6.80 -0.74
N HIS A 97 -12.18 -8.12 -0.86
CA HIS A 97 -12.08 -9.07 0.23
C HIS A 97 -10.89 -9.97 -0.03
N ALA A 98 -9.95 -9.99 0.90
CA ALA A 98 -8.77 -10.84 0.78
C ALA A 98 -9.14 -12.32 0.87
N SER A 99 -8.32 -13.16 0.23
CA SER A 99 -8.20 -14.56 0.63
C SER A 99 -7.07 -14.70 1.67
N ASN A 100 -6.67 -15.92 2.01
CA ASN A 100 -5.53 -16.19 2.90
C ASN A 100 -4.15 -15.98 2.22
N ASP A 101 -4.14 -15.60 0.94
CA ASP A 101 -2.94 -15.22 0.20
C ASP A 101 -2.95 -13.69 0.13
N ALA A 102 -2.30 -13.06 1.12
CA ALA A 102 -2.25 -11.62 1.33
C ALA A 102 -1.79 -10.87 0.08
N VAL A 103 -2.30 -9.66 -0.16
CA VAL A 103 -1.95 -8.85 -1.34
C VAL A 103 -1.72 -7.40 -0.95
N CYS A 104 -0.68 -6.77 -1.50
CA CYS A 104 -0.43 -5.34 -1.35
C CYS A 104 -0.91 -4.57 -2.59
N ILE A 105 -1.99 -3.83 -2.45
CA ILE A 105 -2.66 -3.16 -3.57
C ILE A 105 -2.10 -1.75 -3.73
N ALA A 106 -1.46 -1.46 -4.87
CA ALA A 106 -0.88 -0.16 -5.18
C ALA A 106 -1.95 0.84 -5.65
N TYR A 107 -2.87 0.41 -6.52
CA TYR A 107 -4.03 1.21 -6.91
C TYR A 107 -5.20 0.32 -7.36
N VAL A 108 -6.39 0.93 -7.35
CA VAL A 108 -7.61 0.36 -7.93
C VAL A 108 -8.24 1.39 -8.86
N VAL A 109 -8.61 0.96 -10.06
CA VAL A 109 -9.38 1.76 -11.02
C VAL A 109 -10.74 1.12 -11.20
N ILE A 110 -11.80 1.92 -11.27
CA ILE A 110 -13.09 1.47 -11.75
C ILE A 110 -13.46 2.21 -13.03
N THR A 111 -13.92 1.46 -14.02
CA THR A 111 -14.67 1.99 -15.16
C THR A 111 -16.13 1.60 -15.01
N TRP A 112 -17.00 2.59 -14.94
CA TRP A 112 -18.45 2.39 -14.86
C TRP A 112 -19.05 1.98 -16.21
N VAL A 113 -20.31 1.55 -16.15
CA VAL A 113 -21.12 1.17 -17.33
C VAL A 113 -21.23 2.26 -18.40
N GLY A 114 -21.19 3.55 -18.00
CA GLY A 114 -21.19 4.70 -18.90
C GLY A 114 -19.80 5.05 -19.47
N GLY A 115 -18.75 4.44 -18.95
CA GLY A 115 -17.36 4.64 -19.32
C GLY A 115 -16.62 5.68 -18.47
N GLU A 116 -17.28 6.30 -17.50
CA GLU A 116 -16.65 7.15 -16.51
C GLU A 116 -15.66 6.35 -15.66
N ARG A 117 -14.57 6.99 -15.26
CA ARG A 117 -13.49 6.32 -14.54
C ARG A 117 -13.09 7.06 -13.29
N TYR A 118 -12.66 6.28 -12.31
CA TYR A 118 -12.17 6.77 -11.03
C TYR A 118 -11.04 5.88 -10.57
N ALA A 119 -10.09 6.46 -9.86
CA ALA A 119 -8.97 5.72 -9.31
C ALA A 119 -8.80 6.00 -7.82
N TRP A 120 -8.27 5.01 -7.13
CA TRP A 120 -7.89 5.02 -5.73
C TRP A 120 -6.45 4.55 -5.61
N LEU A 121 -5.65 5.23 -4.81
CA LEU A 121 -4.24 4.92 -4.55
C LEU A 121 -4.07 4.31 -3.16
N GLY A 122 -3.12 3.40 -3.00
CA GLY A 122 -2.79 2.80 -1.71
C GLY A 122 -2.31 3.81 -0.66
N ASP A 123 -1.91 5.01 -1.08
CA ASP A 123 -1.64 6.16 -0.19
C ASP A 123 -2.79 6.46 0.76
N PHE A 124 -4.03 6.31 0.29
CA PHE A 124 -5.19 6.51 1.15
C PHE A 124 -5.33 5.40 2.19
N GLY A 125 -4.89 4.18 1.92
CA GLY A 125 -4.84 3.13 2.93
C GLY A 125 -3.87 3.47 4.06
N ARG A 126 -2.66 3.95 3.72
CA ARG A 126 -1.71 4.48 4.71
C ARG A 126 -2.34 5.58 5.56
N VAL A 127 -2.90 6.60 4.91
CA VAL A 127 -3.53 7.75 5.59
C VAL A 127 -4.70 7.32 6.49
N CYS A 128 -5.48 6.33 6.06
CA CYS A 128 -6.63 5.81 6.79
C CYS A 128 -6.26 4.74 7.83
N GLY A 129 -4.97 4.53 8.10
CA GLY A 129 -4.49 3.64 9.16
C GLY A 129 -4.61 2.16 8.82
N LEU A 130 -4.61 1.81 7.53
CA LEU A 130 -4.53 0.43 7.08
C LEU A 130 -3.07 -0.01 6.95
N PRO A 131 -2.78 -1.32 6.99
CA PRO A 131 -1.44 -1.82 6.82
C PRO A 131 -0.90 -1.46 5.44
N TRP A 132 0.35 -0.97 5.35
CA TRP A 132 0.89 -0.43 4.10
C TRP A 132 2.39 -0.68 3.93
N TYR A 133 2.90 -0.52 2.71
CA TYR A 133 4.34 -0.55 2.40
C TYR A 133 4.63 0.24 1.12
N PRO A 134 5.88 0.64 0.83
CA PRO A 134 6.27 1.11 -0.49
C PRO A 134 5.88 0.14 -1.61
N SER A 135 5.38 0.64 -2.75
CA SER A 135 4.87 -0.24 -3.81
C SER A 135 5.83 -0.49 -4.98
N ASN A 136 6.80 0.41 -5.20
CA ASN A 136 7.64 0.45 -6.41
C ASN A 136 6.84 0.38 -7.73
N VAL A 137 5.63 0.94 -7.74
CA VAL A 137 4.80 1.10 -8.94
C VAL A 137 4.78 2.57 -9.30
N TYR A 138 5.12 2.91 -10.54
CA TYR A 138 4.97 4.28 -11.02
C TYR A 138 3.55 4.55 -11.49
N VAL A 139 3.06 5.73 -11.11
CA VAL A 139 1.83 6.35 -11.60
C VAL A 139 2.13 7.77 -12.07
N ASP A 140 1.12 8.48 -12.59
CA ASP A 140 1.28 9.86 -13.06
C ASP A 140 2.36 10.07 -14.12
N ASN A 141 2.44 9.18 -15.11
CA ASN A 141 3.50 9.20 -16.12
C ASN A 141 4.91 9.20 -15.49
N GLY A 142 5.10 8.48 -14.37
CA GLY A 142 6.39 8.34 -13.70
C GLY A 142 6.69 9.36 -12.61
N LYS A 143 5.73 10.24 -12.27
CA LYS A 143 5.97 11.32 -11.30
C LYS A 143 5.67 10.96 -9.85
N HIS A 144 4.95 9.85 -9.63
CA HIS A 144 4.57 9.42 -8.29
C HIS A 144 4.67 7.91 -8.16
N GLN A 145 5.08 7.44 -6.98
CA GLN A 145 5.03 6.04 -6.59
C GLN A 145 4.11 5.94 -5.36
N PRO A 146 2.88 5.42 -5.51
CA PRO A 146 1.99 5.31 -4.36
C PRO A 146 2.54 4.26 -3.41
N THR A 147 2.25 4.41 -2.13
CA THR A 147 2.33 3.27 -1.22
C THR A 147 1.26 2.24 -1.59
N CYS A 148 1.45 0.97 -1.20
CA CYS A 148 0.44 -0.07 -1.33
C CYS A 148 -0.25 -0.35 0.00
N THR A 149 -1.48 -0.86 -0.07
CA THR A 149 -2.26 -1.27 1.11
C THR A 149 -2.39 -2.78 1.15
N TRP A 150 -1.99 -3.39 2.27
CA TRP A 150 -2.14 -4.81 2.49
C TRP A 150 -3.56 -5.16 2.92
N ILE A 151 -4.08 -6.25 2.35
CA ILE A 151 -5.23 -6.97 2.89
C ILE A 151 -4.93 -8.47 2.97
N ASP A 152 -5.39 -9.11 4.04
CA ASP A 152 -5.15 -10.53 4.31
C ASP A 152 -6.34 -11.19 5.04
N GLY A 153 -6.83 -12.31 4.50
CA GLY A 153 -8.07 -12.95 4.92
C GLY A 153 -7.94 -13.74 6.22
N ASP A 154 -6.79 -14.38 6.45
CA ASP A 154 -6.53 -15.05 7.73
C ASP A 154 -5.88 -14.11 8.75
N GLY A 155 -5.16 -13.08 8.28
CA GLY A 155 -4.50 -12.08 9.11
C GLY A 155 -3.18 -12.57 9.67
N THR A 156 -2.55 -13.50 8.96
CA THR A 156 -1.23 -14.00 9.24
C THR A 156 -0.22 -12.84 9.34
N ASN A 157 0.78 -13.00 10.21
CA ASN A 157 1.79 -11.97 10.49
C ASN A 157 1.24 -10.61 10.95
N GLY A 158 0.03 -10.59 11.51
CA GLY A 158 -0.57 -9.43 12.15
C GLY A 158 -1.28 -8.47 11.20
N LEU A 159 -1.44 -8.81 9.92
CA LEU A 159 -2.20 -8.00 8.96
C LEU A 159 -3.69 -8.01 9.33
N PHE A 160 -4.15 -6.93 9.96
CA PHE A 160 -5.51 -6.88 10.52
C PHE A 160 -6.59 -6.49 9.51
N ALA A 161 -6.24 -5.94 8.35
CA ALA A 161 -7.21 -5.54 7.34
C ALA A 161 -7.56 -6.73 6.45
N LYS A 162 -8.80 -7.23 6.56
CA LYS A 162 -9.29 -8.39 5.79
C LYS A 162 -10.06 -8.00 4.53
N SER A 163 -10.70 -6.84 4.58
CA SER A 163 -11.42 -6.28 3.45
C SER A 163 -11.39 -4.75 3.49
N ILE A 164 -11.58 -4.12 2.33
CA ILE A 164 -11.68 -2.67 2.19
C ILE A 164 -12.90 -2.31 1.37
N SER A 165 -13.52 -1.16 1.66
CA SER A 165 -14.56 -0.52 0.86
C SER A 165 -14.10 0.84 0.39
N ILE A 166 -14.21 1.08 -0.92
CA ILE A 166 -13.76 2.31 -1.58
C ILE A 166 -14.98 2.98 -2.20
N HIS A 167 -15.25 4.23 -1.82
CA HIS A 167 -16.18 5.12 -2.52
C HIS A 167 -15.44 5.92 -3.57
N PHE A 168 -15.58 5.54 -4.83
CA PHE A 168 -14.81 6.15 -5.92
C PHE A 168 -15.08 7.64 -6.16
N PRO A 169 -16.32 8.14 -6.12
CA PRO A 169 -16.60 9.56 -6.31
C PRO A 169 -15.87 10.47 -5.31
N THR A 170 -15.50 9.98 -4.13
CA THR A 170 -14.75 10.77 -3.13
C THR A 170 -13.33 11.09 -3.57
N PHE A 171 -12.75 10.27 -4.45
CA PHE A 171 -11.41 10.44 -4.98
C PHE A 171 -11.39 11.16 -6.34
N ALA A 172 -12.58 11.51 -6.86
CA ALA A 172 -12.71 12.33 -8.05
C ALA A 172 -12.13 13.74 -7.80
N HIS A 173 -11.48 14.30 -8.81
CA HIS A 173 -11.11 15.71 -8.83
C HIS A 173 -11.98 16.49 -9.78
N GLU A 174 -12.38 17.64 -9.27
CA GLU A 174 -13.03 18.68 -10.03
C GLU A 174 -11.90 19.63 -10.45
N PRO A 175 -11.70 19.92 -11.76
CA PRO A 175 -10.58 20.73 -12.26
C PRO A 175 -10.37 22.08 -11.56
N ASN A 176 -11.43 22.63 -10.96
CA ASN A 176 -11.43 23.93 -10.29
C ASN A 176 -11.53 23.84 -8.76
N LYS A 177 -11.50 22.63 -8.20
CA LYS A 177 -11.56 22.41 -6.75
C LYS A 177 -10.30 21.69 -6.29
N PRO A 178 -9.50 22.32 -5.42
CA PRO A 178 -8.39 21.62 -4.82
C PRO A 178 -8.93 20.43 -4.02
N TYR A 179 -8.18 19.34 -4.04
CA TYR A 179 -8.41 18.25 -3.12
C TYR A 179 -8.36 18.75 -1.66
N SER A 180 -9.01 18.00 -0.76
CA SER A 180 -9.01 18.34 0.65
C SER A 180 -7.59 18.46 1.16
N LYS A 181 -7.32 19.57 1.87
CA LYS A 181 -6.03 19.77 2.54
C LYS A 181 -5.85 18.84 3.75
N ASP A 182 -6.92 18.19 4.21
CA ASP A 182 -6.88 17.15 5.23
C ASP A 182 -7.05 15.77 4.58
N PRO A 183 -5.96 15.00 4.42
CA PRO A 183 -6.02 13.65 3.86
C PRO A 183 -6.95 12.70 4.63
N LYS A 184 -7.23 12.98 5.91
CA LYS A 184 -8.12 12.12 6.71
C LYS A 184 -9.59 12.27 6.32
N SER A 185 -9.97 13.32 5.59
CA SER A 185 -11.34 13.47 5.07
C SER A 185 -11.73 12.39 4.06
N TYR A 186 -10.75 11.68 3.49
CA TYR A 186 -10.97 10.56 2.58
C TYR A 186 -11.23 9.24 3.30
N CYS A 187 -11.20 9.22 4.64
CA CYS A 187 -11.38 8.02 5.44
C CYS A 187 -12.80 7.88 5.98
N GLY A 188 -13.21 6.65 6.26
CA GLY A 188 -14.53 6.33 6.78
C GLY A 188 -15.52 5.94 5.69
N ILE A 189 -16.78 5.84 6.07
CA ILE A 189 -17.83 5.25 5.22
C ILE A 189 -18.03 5.99 3.90
N GLN A 190 -17.77 7.30 3.87
CA GLN A 190 -17.91 8.15 2.68
C GLN A 190 -16.66 8.16 1.79
N GLY A 191 -15.61 7.39 2.11
CA GLY A 191 -14.38 7.34 1.32
C GLY A 191 -13.79 5.93 1.33
N LEU A 192 -12.66 5.76 2.01
CA LEU A 192 -12.04 4.46 2.28
C LEU A 192 -12.34 3.98 3.69
N LEU A 193 -12.81 2.75 3.82
CA LEU A 193 -12.93 2.06 5.11
C LEU A 193 -12.41 0.62 5.02
N GLY A 194 -11.44 0.28 5.86
CA GLY A 194 -11.00 -1.10 6.05
C GLY A 194 -11.79 -1.82 7.15
N TYR A 195 -11.77 -3.15 7.11
CA TYR A 195 -12.47 -4.00 8.07
C TYR A 195 -11.58 -5.13 8.55
N GLN A 196 -11.77 -5.53 9.80
CA GLN A 196 -11.08 -6.63 10.46
C GLN A 196 -11.75 -7.99 10.22
N ASP A 197 -12.77 -8.03 9.35
CA ASP A 197 -13.48 -9.23 8.94
C ASP A 197 -13.94 -9.17 7.47
N LEU A 198 -14.29 -10.32 6.93
CA LEU A 198 -14.73 -10.48 5.54
C LEU A 198 -16.22 -10.13 5.37
N GLU A 199 -16.99 -10.12 6.47
CA GLU A 199 -18.39 -9.72 6.49
C GLU A 199 -18.57 -8.20 6.50
N MET A 200 -17.48 -7.44 6.65
CA MET A 200 -17.43 -5.98 6.76
C MET A 200 -18.26 -5.44 7.94
N ARG A 201 -18.21 -6.11 9.09
CA ARG A 201 -18.94 -5.74 10.32
C ARG A 201 -18.09 -5.00 11.33
N ARG A 202 -16.79 -5.29 11.41
CA ARG A 202 -15.84 -4.66 12.33
C ARG A 202 -14.93 -3.69 11.57
N PRO A 203 -15.28 -2.39 11.49
CA PRO A 203 -14.43 -1.42 10.80
C PRO A 203 -13.10 -1.24 11.54
N VAL A 204 -12.03 -0.99 10.79
CA VAL A 204 -10.78 -0.47 11.34
C VAL A 204 -11.04 0.97 11.81
N PRO A 205 -10.67 1.33 13.05
CA PRO A 205 -10.78 2.70 13.52
C PRO A 205 -9.93 3.65 12.67
N VAL A 206 -10.57 4.69 12.13
CA VAL A 206 -9.86 5.75 11.41
C VAL A 206 -8.96 6.53 12.39
N PRO A 207 -7.67 6.75 12.07
CA PRO A 207 -6.75 7.50 12.93
C PRO A 207 -7.25 8.92 13.24
N ASN A 208 -7.51 9.20 14.51
CA ASN A 208 -7.81 10.54 15.01
C ASN A 208 -7.03 10.77 16.31
N ASN A 209 -6.85 12.04 16.72
CA ASN A 209 -6.01 12.47 17.84
C ASN A 209 -6.37 11.85 19.21
N ARG A 210 -7.49 11.12 19.31
CA ARG A 210 -8.02 10.51 20.54
C ARG A 210 -8.01 8.99 20.57
N LYS A 211 -7.75 8.31 19.44
CA LYS A 211 -7.81 6.84 19.36
C LYS A 211 -6.44 6.28 18.98
N ARG A 212 -6.02 5.25 19.70
CA ARG A 212 -4.81 4.49 19.39
C ARG A 212 -4.99 3.84 18.01
N VAL A 213 -3.99 3.99 17.15
CA VAL A 213 -3.97 3.33 15.85
C VAL A 213 -3.80 1.82 16.10
N ILE A 214 -4.47 1.00 15.28
CA ILE A 214 -4.23 -0.43 15.30
C ILE A 214 -3.03 -0.68 14.41
N GLY A 215 -1.89 -1.06 14.99
CA GLY A 215 -0.75 -1.56 14.23
C GLY A 215 -0.89 -3.05 13.92
N PRO A 216 -0.15 -3.58 12.93
CA PRO A 216 -0.01 -5.00 12.76
C PRO A 216 0.48 -5.63 14.07
N GLN A 217 -0.07 -6.78 14.42
CA GLN A 217 0.49 -7.53 15.55
C GLN A 217 1.95 -7.91 15.26
N ARG A 218 2.76 -8.06 16.32
CA ARG A 218 4.14 -8.55 16.16
C ARG A 218 4.14 -9.84 15.35
N ARG A 219 5.03 -9.92 14.38
CA ARG A 219 5.19 -11.10 13.53
C ARG A 219 5.55 -12.30 14.41
N SER A 220 5.05 -13.47 14.03
CA SER A 220 5.48 -14.74 14.64
C SER A 220 6.90 -15.12 14.21
N ALA A 221 7.37 -14.61 13.06
CA ALA A 221 8.72 -14.78 12.55
C ALA A 221 9.24 -13.49 11.90
N SER A 222 10.54 -13.22 12.02
CA SER A 222 11.23 -12.11 11.35
C SER A 222 11.18 -12.29 9.83
N ASP A 223 10.91 -11.21 9.09
CA ASP A 223 11.02 -11.21 7.63
C ASP A 223 12.51 -11.02 7.28
N THR A 224 13.12 -12.04 6.67
CA THR A 224 14.56 -12.07 6.36
C THR A 224 14.88 -11.48 4.99
N ARG A 225 13.98 -10.69 4.43
CA ARG A 225 14.20 -9.97 3.17
C ARG A 225 14.55 -8.52 3.45
N VAL A 226 15.33 -7.92 2.57
CA VAL A 226 15.65 -6.49 2.59
C VAL A 226 15.46 -5.88 1.21
N VAL A 227 14.80 -4.73 1.17
CA VAL A 227 14.70 -3.88 -0.02
C VAL A 227 15.79 -2.83 0.05
N VAL A 228 16.56 -2.69 -1.02
CA VAL A 228 17.60 -1.67 -1.18
C VAL A 228 17.25 -0.84 -2.41
N THR A 229 17.18 0.47 -2.23
CA THR A 229 16.87 1.38 -3.33
C THR A 229 17.84 2.55 -3.40
N LYS A 230 18.12 2.99 -4.64
CA LYS A 230 18.81 4.25 -4.94
C LYS A 230 17.86 5.32 -5.45
N GLU A 231 16.59 4.99 -5.62
CA GLU A 231 15.57 5.93 -6.10
C GLU A 231 15.19 6.91 -4.99
N ALA A 232 15.03 8.17 -5.37
CA ALA A 232 14.49 9.20 -4.50
C ALA A 232 12.96 9.11 -4.39
N GLY A 233 12.39 9.72 -3.36
CA GLY A 233 10.93 9.86 -3.20
C GLY A 233 10.29 8.90 -2.20
N TYR A 234 11.05 7.92 -1.70
CA TYR A 234 10.69 7.18 -0.50
C TYR A 234 10.89 8.03 0.76
N ASN A 235 10.25 7.64 1.86
CA ASN A 235 10.44 8.26 3.17
C ASN A 235 10.68 7.15 4.19
N THR A 236 11.95 6.79 4.36
CA THR A 236 12.36 5.65 5.20
C THR A 236 12.06 5.91 6.67
N THR A 237 12.14 7.17 7.12
CA THR A 237 11.77 7.52 8.50
C THR A 237 10.29 7.28 8.77
N ASP A 238 9.39 7.70 7.86
CA ASP A 238 7.95 7.45 7.97
C ASP A 238 7.63 5.96 7.87
N LEU A 239 8.28 5.24 6.95
CA LEU A 239 8.18 3.79 6.86
C LEU A 239 8.53 3.12 8.19
N CYS A 240 9.65 3.51 8.81
CA CYS A 240 10.12 2.87 10.02
C CYS A 240 9.26 3.18 11.25
N THR A 241 8.89 4.46 11.40
CA THR A 241 8.17 4.95 12.58
C THR A 241 6.64 4.75 12.52
N SER A 242 6.10 4.42 11.34
CA SER A 242 4.67 4.19 11.16
C SER A 242 4.20 2.91 11.88
N GLU A 243 3.23 3.06 12.78
CA GLU A 243 2.59 1.93 13.47
C GLU A 243 1.89 0.95 12.51
N THR A 244 1.54 1.40 11.30
CA THR A 244 0.79 0.61 10.32
C THR A 244 1.61 0.10 9.14
N SER A 245 2.89 0.47 9.03
CA SER A 245 3.69 -0.07 7.93
C SER A 245 4.03 -1.54 8.18
N TRP A 246 4.13 -2.35 7.12
CA TRP A 246 4.43 -3.77 7.22
C TRP A 246 5.11 -4.27 5.94
N GLY A 247 6.31 -4.84 6.07
CA GLY A 247 7.05 -5.44 4.96
C GLY A 247 8.50 -5.75 5.31
N PRO A 248 9.33 -6.14 4.32
CA PRO A 248 10.76 -6.38 4.48
C PRO A 248 11.51 -5.21 5.13
N ASP A 249 12.72 -5.44 5.60
CA ASP A 249 13.61 -4.34 5.98
C ASP A 249 13.88 -3.43 4.77
N PHE A 250 14.22 -2.17 5.01
CA PHE A 250 14.31 -1.18 3.94
C PHE A 250 15.57 -0.32 4.07
N VAL A 251 16.32 -0.20 2.97
CA VAL A 251 17.51 0.62 2.85
C VAL A 251 17.29 1.63 1.73
N SER A 252 17.28 2.91 2.09
CA SER A 252 17.29 4.02 1.14
C SER A 252 18.71 4.59 1.07
N LEU A 253 19.39 4.34 -0.06
CA LEU A 253 20.72 4.88 -0.32
C LEU A 253 20.67 6.38 -0.68
N ASP A 254 19.52 6.86 -1.16
CA ASP A 254 19.27 8.29 -1.40
C ASP A 254 19.16 9.06 -0.07
N GLU A 255 18.41 8.51 0.90
CA GLU A 255 18.28 9.11 2.24
C GLU A 255 19.47 8.79 3.16
N GLY A 256 20.25 7.75 2.83
CA GLY A 256 21.30 7.22 3.70
C GLY A 256 20.75 6.58 4.97
N LEU A 257 19.60 5.91 4.87
CA LEU A 257 18.87 5.34 6.02
C LEU A 257 18.56 3.85 5.82
N TYR A 258 18.64 3.10 6.91
CA TYR A 258 18.20 1.71 7.04
C TYR A 258 17.12 1.62 8.12
N CYS A 259 16.06 0.88 7.82
CA CYS A 259 15.04 0.51 8.79
C CYS A 259 15.00 -1.01 8.97
N ASP A 260 15.24 -1.45 10.20
CA ASP A 260 14.85 -2.78 10.66
C ASP A 260 13.35 -2.75 10.95
N MET A 261 12.56 -3.43 10.12
CA MET A 261 11.10 -3.42 10.21
C MET A 261 10.56 -4.30 11.33
N ASP A 262 11.37 -5.20 11.89
CA ASP A 262 10.96 -6.05 13.01
C ASP A 262 11.11 -5.30 14.35
N SER A 263 12.24 -4.61 14.54
CA SER A 263 12.52 -3.82 15.75
C SER A 263 12.00 -2.38 15.68
N ARG A 264 11.74 -1.86 14.46
CA ARG A 264 11.48 -0.44 14.15
C ARG A 264 12.65 0.48 14.45
N GLU A 265 13.86 -0.08 14.47
CA GLU A 265 15.09 0.71 14.62
C GLU A 265 15.48 1.35 13.29
N LEU A 266 15.72 2.66 13.34
CA LEU A 266 16.18 3.45 12.20
C LEU A 266 17.66 3.80 12.40
N LEU A 267 18.51 3.32 11.51
CA LEU A 267 19.95 3.57 11.52
C LEU A 267 20.37 4.33 10.26
N SER A 268 21.50 5.03 10.32
CA SER A 268 22.15 5.54 9.12
C SER A 268 22.80 4.40 8.33
N VAL A 269 22.86 4.54 7.01
CA VAL A 269 23.75 3.73 6.17
C VAL A 269 25.18 4.18 6.41
N CYS A 270 26.12 3.24 6.51
CA CYS A 270 27.52 3.55 6.77
C CYS A 270 28.12 4.41 5.66
N GLN A 271 28.86 5.46 6.05
CA GLN A 271 29.72 6.23 5.16
C GLN A 271 31.11 5.56 5.07
N GLU A 272 31.91 5.92 4.06
CA GLU A 272 33.25 5.32 3.84
C GLU A 272 34.14 5.38 5.09
N ASP A 273 34.08 6.50 5.82
CA ASP A 273 34.88 6.71 7.02
C ASP A 273 34.37 5.94 8.26
N LYS A 274 33.15 5.37 8.20
CA LYS A 274 32.46 4.65 9.31
C LYS A 274 32.47 5.40 10.66
N ASP A 275 32.53 6.73 10.64
CA ASP A 275 32.61 7.57 11.85
C ASP A 275 31.30 7.61 12.68
N VAL A 276 30.16 7.27 12.06
CA VAL A 276 28.85 7.24 12.70
C VAL A 276 28.42 5.79 12.87
N VAL A 277 28.44 5.30 14.11
CA VAL A 277 28.00 3.95 14.50
C VAL A 277 27.00 4.00 15.67
N PRO A 278 26.03 3.06 15.77
CA PRO A 278 25.83 1.97 14.83
C PRO A 278 25.27 2.44 13.47
N CYS A 279 25.72 1.79 12.39
CA CYS A 279 25.26 2.06 11.03
C CYS A 279 25.06 0.75 10.26
N PHE A 280 24.24 0.78 9.23
CA PHE A 280 24.02 -0.36 8.35
C PHE A 280 24.97 -0.31 7.13
N ASP A 281 25.83 -1.31 6.99
CA ASP A 281 26.70 -1.50 5.85
C ASP A 281 25.92 -2.21 4.74
N ALA A 282 25.55 -1.44 3.71
CA ALA A 282 24.71 -1.93 2.61
C ALA A 282 25.46 -2.84 1.61
N GLU A 283 26.78 -2.98 1.71
CA GLU A 283 27.55 -3.92 0.89
C GLU A 283 27.61 -5.29 1.54
N THR A 284 27.87 -5.32 2.84
CA THR A 284 27.97 -6.57 3.62
C THR A 284 26.64 -7.01 4.22
N MET A 285 25.62 -6.15 4.18
CA MET A 285 24.28 -6.34 4.76
C MET A 285 24.33 -6.59 6.27
N LYS A 286 25.16 -5.84 6.99
CA LYS A 286 25.38 -5.99 8.44
C LYS A 286 25.39 -4.65 9.15
N ILE A 287 25.06 -4.68 10.44
CA ILE A 287 25.18 -3.50 11.29
C ILE A 287 26.61 -3.43 11.83
N GLU A 288 27.26 -2.31 11.60
CA GLU A 288 28.57 -1.95 12.14
C GLU A 288 28.38 -1.21 13.46
N TYR A 289 29.00 -1.71 14.54
CA TYR A 289 28.88 -1.13 15.88
C TYR A 289 30.12 -0.32 16.31
N GLY A 290 31.20 -0.35 15.50
CA GLY A 290 32.50 0.27 15.78
C GLY A 290 33.31 -0.44 16.86
N ASP A 291 34.56 -0.01 17.03
CA ASP A 291 35.57 -0.71 17.86
C ASP A 291 35.36 -0.61 19.37
N LYS A 292 34.46 0.27 19.83
CA LYS A 292 34.25 0.58 21.26
C LYS A 292 33.13 -0.22 21.92
N VAL A 293 32.46 -1.11 21.20
CA VAL A 293 31.37 -1.92 21.76
C VAL A 293 31.90 -3.27 22.20
N GLU A 294 31.63 -3.64 23.45
CA GLU A 294 31.99 -4.93 24.02
C GLU A 294 31.26 -6.05 23.25
N ARG A 295 31.99 -7.08 22.79
CA ARG A 295 31.45 -8.09 21.85
C ARG A 295 30.20 -8.81 22.35
N ASP A 296 30.05 -8.96 23.65
CA ASP A 296 28.93 -9.65 24.28
C ASP A 296 27.64 -8.81 24.31
N VAL A 297 27.71 -7.52 23.96
CA VAL A 297 26.58 -6.57 23.89
C VAL A 297 26.07 -6.42 22.45
N ILE A 298 26.81 -6.89 21.45
CA ILE A 298 26.43 -6.80 20.04
C ILE A 298 25.25 -7.76 19.78
N PRO A 299 24.10 -7.27 19.34
CA PRO A 299 22.98 -8.11 18.95
C PRO A 299 23.39 -9.11 17.86
N GLN A 300 22.74 -10.28 17.85
CA GLN A 300 22.91 -11.22 16.74
C GLN A 300 22.56 -10.51 15.42
N GLN A 301 23.49 -10.57 14.47
CA GLN A 301 23.29 -9.98 13.15
C GLN A 301 22.14 -10.69 12.44
N LYS A 302 21.28 -9.91 11.79
CA LYS A 302 20.21 -10.43 10.95
C LYS A 302 20.81 -10.98 9.67
N GLU A 303 20.46 -12.21 9.32
CA GLU A 303 20.89 -12.85 8.08
C GLU A 303 19.77 -12.72 7.04
N PHE A 304 20.06 -12.02 5.94
CA PHE A 304 19.08 -11.81 4.88
C PHE A 304 19.09 -12.99 3.90
N THR A 305 17.93 -13.60 3.69
CA THR A 305 17.76 -14.69 2.71
C THR A 305 17.59 -14.17 1.30
N GLU A 306 17.18 -12.91 1.16
CA GLU A 306 16.94 -12.29 -0.14
C GLU A 306 17.15 -10.77 -0.08
N ILE A 307 17.84 -10.26 -1.11
CA ILE A 307 18.10 -8.83 -1.31
C ILE A 307 17.32 -8.39 -2.54
N ILE A 308 16.41 -7.45 -2.36
CA ILE A 308 15.52 -6.91 -3.37
C ILE A 308 16.05 -5.55 -3.81
N GLN A 309 16.36 -5.39 -5.09
CA GLN A 309 16.93 -4.15 -5.64
C GLN A 309 15.86 -3.36 -6.40
N TRP A 310 15.58 -2.15 -5.93
CA TRP A 310 14.68 -1.18 -6.57
C TRP A 310 15.48 -0.06 -7.22
#